data_AF-A0A7W4QHU6-F1
#
_entry.id   AF-A0A7W4QHU6-F1
#
_cell.length_a   1.000
_cell.length_b   1.000
_cell.length_c   1.000
_cell.angle_alpha   90.00
_cell.angle_beta   90.00
_cell.angle_gamma   90.00
#
_symmetry.space_group_name_H-M   'P 1'
#
loop_
_entity.id
_entity.type
_entity.pdbx_description
1 polymer ?
#
loop_
_entity_poly.entity_id
_entity_poly.type
_entity_poly.pdbx_seq_one_letter_code
_entity_poly.pdbx_strand_id
1 'polypeptide(L)'
;MLKVKMKDKGDSYTMTERRTLAWHETLELHELVAFQANGLVKLKRTERDVSDARLKQLYRFSIHSLEQNLRELLPFFPEAPAFREDETEERADSSFYSGGLLILAKTSVRNYAGAITETATPQLRHVFVKHLNASIKWHQMVFEYMEERGQYPAYNLSELLKNDVRNARKAIAMK
;
A
#
# COMPACT_ATOMS: atom_id res chain seq x y z
N MET A 1 14.14 15.72 -12.83
CA MET A 1 13.84 15.21 -14.19
C MET A 1 15.15 14.88 -14.91
N LEU A 2 15.49 13.60 -15.01
CA LEU A 2 16.61 13.11 -15.82
C LEU A 2 16.16 13.04 -17.28
N LYS A 3 16.75 13.86 -18.16
CA LYS A 3 16.50 13.79 -19.61
C LYS A 3 17.33 12.66 -20.21
N VAL A 4 16.71 11.51 -20.48
CA VAL A 4 17.27 10.52 -21.40
C VAL A 4 16.81 10.91 -22.81
N LYS A 5 17.75 11.33 -23.66
CA LYS A 5 17.48 11.57 -25.09
C LYS A 5 17.46 10.22 -25.82
N MET A 6 16.27 9.70 -26.10
CA MET A 6 16.10 8.71 -27.17
C MET A 6 15.75 9.46 -28.45
N LYS A 7 16.59 9.29 -29.47
CA LYS A 7 16.33 9.76 -30.84
C LYS A 7 15.42 8.71 -31.47
N ASP A 8 14.18 9.07 -31.78
CA ASP A 8 13.35 8.25 -32.64
C ASP A 8 12.72 9.09 -33.75
N LYS A 9 12.78 8.56 -34.97
CA LYS A 9 12.30 9.19 -36.21
C LYS A 9 11.01 8.50 -36.62
N GLY A 10 9.93 9.28 -36.70
CA GLY A 10 8.79 8.97 -37.57
C GLY A 10 7.71 8.09 -36.95
N ASP A 11 6.89 8.68 -36.10
CA ASP A 11 5.43 8.67 -36.22
C ASP A 11 4.90 9.72 -35.23
N SER A 12 4.19 10.74 -35.72
CA SER A 12 3.67 11.82 -34.87
C SER A 12 2.42 11.37 -34.13
N TYR A 13 2.58 10.49 -33.14
CA TYR A 13 1.67 10.51 -32.01
C TYR A 13 1.99 11.77 -31.22
N THR A 14 1.11 12.77 -31.30
CA THR A 14 1.05 13.83 -30.30
C THR A 14 0.70 13.17 -28.97
N MET A 15 1.74 12.68 -28.26
CA MET A 15 1.61 12.33 -26.86
C MET A 15 1.09 13.58 -26.17
N THR A 16 -0.21 13.59 -25.87
CA THR A 16 -0.80 14.66 -25.07
C THR A 16 0.03 14.68 -23.79
N GLU A 17 0.74 15.78 -23.55
CA GLU A 17 1.62 15.95 -22.40
C GLU A 17 0.73 15.91 -21.15
N ARG A 18 0.48 14.70 -20.62
CA ARG A 18 -0.37 14.51 -19.45
C ARG A 18 0.40 15.05 -18.26
N ARG A 19 -0.16 16.08 -17.62
CA ARG A 19 0.48 16.81 -16.52
C ARG A 19 0.48 16.04 -15.19
N THR A 20 -0.30 14.96 -15.11
CA THR A 20 -0.51 14.16 -13.89
C THR A 20 -0.60 12.68 -14.24
N LEU A 21 -0.41 11.82 -13.25
CA LEU A 21 -0.75 10.40 -13.31
C LEU A 21 -2.23 10.19 -13.66
N ALA A 22 -2.55 9.04 -14.24
CA ALA A 22 -3.93 8.60 -14.39
C ALA A 22 -4.55 8.26 -13.02
N TRP A 23 -5.87 8.34 -12.93
CA TRP A 23 -6.60 8.05 -11.69
C TRP A 23 -6.35 6.63 -11.15
N HIS A 24 -6.33 5.63 -12.03
CA HIS A 24 -6.05 4.26 -11.60
C HIS A 24 -4.59 4.09 -11.15
N GLU A 25 -3.62 4.72 -11.82
CA GLU A 25 -2.21 4.71 -11.41
C GLU A 25 -2.03 5.34 -10.03
N THR A 26 -2.79 6.40 -9.74
CA THR A 26 -2.81 7.06 -8.43
C THR A 26 -3.32 6.14 -7.33
N LEU A 27 -4.38 5.37 -7.60
CA LEU A 27 -4.91 4.40 -6.66
C LEU A 27 -3.98 3.19 -6.48
N GLU A 28 -3.31 2.74 -7.53
CA GLU A 28 -2.29 1.68 -7.43
C GLU A 28 -1.07 2.17 -6.64
N LEU A 29 -0.64 3.42 -6.85
CA LEU A 29 0.43 4.04 -6.06
C LEU A 29 0.05 4.09 -4.57
N HIS A 30 -1.19 4.49 -4.25
CA HIS A 30 -1.74 4.45 -2.89
C HIS A 30 -1.64 3.04 -2.28
N GLU A 31 -2.17 2.02 -2.95
CA GLU A 31 -2.18 0.65 -2.42
C GLU A 31 -0.76 0.11 -2.20
N LEU A 32 0.16 0.36 -3.14
CA LEU A 32 1.56 -0.08 -3.04
C LEU A 32 2.30 0.61 -1.91
N VAL A 33 2.13 1.92 -1.74
CA VAL A 33 2.83 2.69 -0.71
C VAL A 33 2.28 2.34 0.66
N ALA A 34 0.95 2.23 0.81
CA ALA A 34 0.32 1.78 2.04
C ALA A 34 0.77 0.37 2.44
N PHE A 35 0.81 -0.57 1.49
CA PHE A 35 1.29 -1.93 1.72
C PHE A 35 2.74 -1.95 2.22
N GLN A 36 3.64 -1.26 1.50
CA GLN A 36 5.07 -1.28 1.80
C GLN A 36 5.40 -0.52 3.09
N ALA A 37 4.73 0.59 3.39
CA ALA A 37 4.94 1.32 4.64
C ALA A 37 4.54 0.49 5.87
N ASN A 38 3.37 -0.17 5.84
CA ASN A 38 2.92 -1.06 6.91
C ASN A 38 3.84 -2.28 7.04
N GLY A 39 4.24 -2.88 5.92
CA GLY A 39 5.19 -3.99 5.88
C GLY A 39 6.55 -3.62 6.49
N LEU A 40 7.09 -2.45 6.13
CA LEU A 40 8.37 -1.95 6.63
C LEU A 40 8.35 -1.76 8.16
N VAL A 41 7.28 -1.15 8.70
CA VAL A 41 7.12 -1.00 10.15
C VAL A 41 7.07 -2.36 10.84
N LYS A 42 6.31 -3.32 10.29
CA LYS A 42 6.22 -4.67 10.85
C LYS A 42 7.59 -5.36 10.85
N LEU A 43 8.32 -5.32 9.72
CA LEU A 43 9.63 -5.94 9.61
C LEU A 43 10.64 -5.35 10.58
N LYS A 44 10.75 -4.02 10.67
CA LYS A 44 11.66 -3.33 11.59
C LYS A 44 11.37 -3.64 13.06
N ARG A 45 10.09 -3.76 13.43
CA ARG A 45 9.70 -4.18 14.78
C ARG A 45 10.12 -5.63 15.05
N THR A 46 9.81 -6.54 14.12
CA THR A 46 10.10 -7.97 14.28
C THR A 46 11.58 -8.31 14.23
N GLU A 47 12.40 -7.63 13.43
CA GLU A 47 13.86 -7.90 13.33
C GLU A 47 14.55 -7.88 14.69
N ARG A 48 14.06 -7.04 15.62
CA ARG A 48 14.59 -6.90 16.98
C ARG A 48 14.53 -8.22 17.76
N ASP A 49 13.50 -9.01 17.52
CA ASP A 49 13.22 -10.27 18.23
C ASP A 49 13.82 -11.49 17.50
N VAL A 50 14.30 -11.32 16.27
CA VAL A 50 14.89 -12.42 15.49
C VAL A 50 16.30 -12.74 16.01
N SER A 51 16.44 -13.96 16.52
CA SER A 51 17.70 -14.48 17.07
C SER A 51 18.57 -15.21 16.04
N ASP A 52 17.96 -15.91 15.08
CA ASP A 52 18.69 -16.61 14.02
C ASP A 52 19.42 -15.63 13.10
N ALA A 53 20.74 -15.77 12.98
CA ALA A 53 21.58 -14.80 12.28
C ALA A 53 21.27 -14.72 10.78
N ARG A 54 20.97 -15.87 10.13
CA ARG A 54 20.68 -15.92 8.71
C ARG A 54 19.30 -15.31 8.42
N LEU A 55 18.32 -15.62 9.25
CA LEU A 55 16.99 -15.01 9.17
C LEU A 55 17.07 -13.50 9.42
N LYS A 56 17.87 -13.05 10.39
CA LYS A 56 18.08 -11.62 10.65
C LYS A 56 18.67 -10.89 9.44
N GLN A 57 19.59 -11.52 8.71
CA GLN A 57 20.10 -10.97 7.45
C GLN A 57 18.99 -10.83 6.39
N LEU A 58 18.07 -11.81 6.29
CA LEU A 58 16.92 -11.71 5.39
C LEU A 58 15.99 -10.55 5.79
N TYR A 59 15.70 -10.37 7.08
CA TYR A 59 14.93 -9.21 7.55
C TYR A 59 15.60 -7.89 7.16
N ARG A 60 16.91 -7.76 7.37
CA ARG A 60 17.66 -6.54 7.00
C ARG A 60 17.63 -6.27 5.50
N PHE A 61 17.78 -7.31 4.69
CA PHE A 61 17.65 -7.18 3.24
C PHE A 61 16.25 -6.70 2.87
N SER A 62 15.19 -7.33 3.39
CA SER A 62 13.81 -6.93 3.11
C SER A 62 13.49 -5.51 3.58
N ILE A 63 13.97 -5.11 4.76
CA ILE A 63 13.85 -3.73 5.27
C ILE A 63 14.49 -2.76 4.29
N HIS A 64 15.72 -3.02 3.86
CA HIS A 64 16.42 -2.17 2.90
C HIS A 64 15.68 -2.08 1.56
N SER A 65 15.19 -3.20 1.03
CA SER A 65 14.44 -3.23 -0.23
C SER A 65 13.17 -2.39 -0.14
N LEU A 66 12.37 -2.53 0.92
CA LEU A 66 11.15 -1.72 1.08
C LEU A 66 11.45 -0.24 1.30
N GLU A 67 12.53 0.11 1.99
CA GLU A 67 12.97 1.51 2.12
C GLU A 67 13.32 2.13 0.75
N GLN A 68 14.05 1.40 -0.09
CA GLN A 68 14.41 1.88 -1.42
C GLN A 68 13.17 2.06 -2.30
N ASN A 69 12.31 1.04 -2.36
CA ASN A 69 11.06 1.13 -3.12
C ASN A 69 10.22 2.33 -2.69
N LEU A 70 10.04 2.56 -1.38
CA LEU A 70 9.30 3.73 -0.89
C LEU A 70 9.97 5.05 -1.29
N ARG A 71 11.30 5.14 -1.22
CA ARG A 71 12.05 6.33 -1.67
C ARG A 71 11.90 6.60 -3.17
N GLU A 72 11.75 5.55 -3.98
CA GLU A 72 11.52 5.65 -5.42
C GLU A 72 10.06 5.99 -5.76
N LEU A 73 9.09 5.54 -4.96
CA LEU A 73 7.66 5.79 -5.17
C LEU A 73 7.22 7.18 -4.69
N LEU A 74 7.76 7.66 -3.57
CA LEU A 74 7.37 8.95 -2.98
C LEU A 74 7.46 10.16 -3.93
N PRO A 75 8.46 10.27 -4.82
CA PRO A 75 8.54 11.34 -5.81
C PRO A 75 7.38 11.43 -6.80
N PHE A 76 6.56 10.38 -6.96
CA PHE A 76 5.41 10.39 -7.87
C PHE A 76 4.13 10.99 -7.24
N PHE A 77 4.06 11.19 -5.92
CA PHE A 77 2.86 11.76 -5.28
C PHE A 77 2.51 13.18 -5.73
N PRO A 78 3.47 14.11 -5.93
CA PRO A 78 3.17 15.42 -6.52
C PRO A 78 2.58 15.35 -7.93
N GLU A 79 2.76 14.23 -8.64
CA GLU A 79 2.19 14.01 -9.97
C GLU A 79 0.77 13.41 -9.90
N ALA A 80 0.28 13.01 -8.73
CA ALA A 80 -1.06 12.48 -8.55
C ALA A 80 -2.13 13.60 -8.62
N PRO A 81 -3.29 13.36 -9.27
CA PRO A 81 -4.42 14.27 -9.20
C PRO A 81 -4.84 14.56 -7.76
N ALA A 82 -5.19 15.82 -7.48
CA ALA A 82 -5.66 16.28 -6.17
C ALA A 82 -4.64 16.21 -5.00
N PHE A 83 -3.37 15.85 -5.24
CA PHE A 83 -2.34 15.97 -4.22
C PHE A 83 -2.06 17.45 -3.90
N ARG A 84 -1.95 17.77 -2.61
CA ARG A 84 -1.55 19.08 -2.09
C ARG A 84 -0.61 18.83 -0.93
N GLU A 85 0.55 19.47 -0.89
CA GLU A 85 1.47 19.35 0.26
C GLU A 85 1.22 20.53 1.19
N ASP A 86 0.47 20.30 2.26
CA ASP A 86 0.21 21.28 3.31
C ASP A 86 0.64 20.69 4.67
N GLU A 87 0.93 21.54 5.65
CA GLU A 87 1.25 21.09 7.02
C GLU A 87 0.05 20.37 7.62
N THR A 88 0.28 19.16 8.15
CA THR A 88 -0.76 18.33 8.77
C THR A 88 -0.29 17.84 10.13
N GLU A 89 -1.23 17.79 11.07
CA GLU A 89 -0.98 17.35 12.45
C GLU A 89 -0.50 15.89 12.51
N GLU A 90 0.38 15.63 13.47
CA GLU A 90 0.91 14.30 13.74
C GLU A 90 -0.20 13.39 14.28
N ARG A 91 -0.54 12.32 13.54
CA ARG A 91 -1.56 11.33 13.96
C ARG A 91 -0.96 10.16 14.74
N ALA A 92 -1.77 9.60 15.64
CA ALA A 92 -1.42 8.55 16.58
C ALA A 92 -0.77 7.29 15.95
N ASP A 93 0.15 6.68 16.71
CA ASP A 93 0.90 5.46 16.35
C ASP A 93 0.03 4.23 16.01
N SER A 94 -1.26 4.24 16.38
CA SER A 94 -2.20 3.15 16.14
C SER A 94 -2.46 2.86 14.65
N SER A 95 -2.20 3.83 13.77
CA SER A 95 -2.52 3.75 12.33
C SER A 95 -1.82 2.57 11.61
N PHE A 96 -0.58 2.23 12.01
CA PHE A 96 0.12 1.08 11.42
C PHE A 96 -0.45 -0.28 11.84
N TYR A 97 -1.10 -0.35 13.01
CA TYR A 97 -1.73 -1.59 13.46
C TYR A 97 -3.04 -1.84 12.71
N SER A 98 -3.89 -0.81 12.61
CA SER A 98 -5.14 -0.90 11.84
C SER A 98 -4.86 -1.06 10.33
N GLY A 99 -3.87 -0.34 9.78
CA GLY A 99 -3.44 -0.49 8.40
C GLY A 99 -2.98 -1.91 8.07
N GLY A 100 -2.17 -2.53 8.94
CA GLY A 100 -1.77 -3.93 8.80
C GLY A 100 -2.95 -4.92 8.83
N LEU A 101 -3.94 -4.69 9.70
CA LEU A 101 -5.18 -5.48 9.73
C LEU A 101 -5.99 -5.33 8.45
N LEU A 102 -6.13 -4.11 7.94
CA LEU A 102 -6.89 -3.82 6.73
C LEU A 102 -6.25 -4.49 5.51
N ILE A 103 -4.93 -4.38 5.36
CA ILE A 103 -4.15 -5.05 4.31
C ILE A 103 -4.37 -6.56 4.36
N LEU A 104 -4.28 -7.17 5.55
CA LEU A 104 -4.45 -8.61 5.70
C LEU A 104 -5.89 -9.05 5.34
N ALA A 105 -6.90 -8.28 5.73
CA ALA A 105 -8.28 -8.55 5.37
C ALA A 105 -8.51 -8.44 3.85
N LYS A 106 -7.98 -7.39 3.19
CA LYS A 106 -8.00 -7.23 1.72
C LYS A 106 -7.36 -8.43 1.02
N THR A 107 -6.18 -8.86 1.48
CA THR A 107 -5.48 -10.02 0.90
C THR A 107 -6.26 -11.31 1.12
N SER A 108 -6.88 -11.51 2.29
CA SER A 108 -7.73 -12.68 2.55
C SER A 108 -8.90 -12.76 1.57
N VAL A 109 -9.58 -11.64 1.30
CA VAL A 109 -10.66 -11.55 0.30
C VAL A 109 -10.15 -11.95 -1.08
N ARG A 110 -9.03 -11.36 -1.55
CA ARG A 110 -8.44 -11.67 -2.87
C ARG A 110 -8.05 -13.15 -2.99
N ASN A 111 -7.43 -13.71 -1.95
CA ASN A 111 -6.99 -15.10 -1.94
C ASN A 111 -8.16 -16.08 -2.00
N TYR A 112 -9.23 -15.87 -1.22
CA TYR A 112 -10.40 -16.73 -1.31
C TYR A 112 -11.15 -16.58 -2.63
N ALA A 113 -11.23 -15.38 -3.19
CA ALA A 113 -11.83 -15.18 -4.51
C ALA A 113 -11.11 -16.01 -5.58
N GLY A 114 -9.76 -15.97 -5.63
CA GLY A 114 -8.98 -16.83 -6.53
C GLY A 114 -9.13 -18.33 -6.21
N ALA A 115 -9.09 -18.73 -4.94
CA ALA A 115 -9.24 -20.14 -4.57
C ALA A 115 -10.61 -20.73 -4.98
N ILE A 116 -11.66 -19.91 -5.02
CA ILE A 116 -13.00 -20.32 -5.47
C ILE A 116 -13.02 -20.62 -6.99
N THR A 117 -12.23 -19.90 -7.81
CA THR A 117 -12.16 -20.16 -9.25
C THR A 117 -11.42 -21.46 -9.56
N GLU A 118 -10.43 -21.82 -8.74
CA GLU A 118 -9.57 -22.99 -8.99
C GLU A 118 -10.06 -24.30 -8.37
N THR A 119 -10.97 -24.26 -7.39
CA THR A 119 -11.39 -25.48 -6.70
C THR A 119 -12.36 -26.31 -7.54
N ALA A 120 -12.13 -27.61 -7.74
CA ALA A 120 -13.09 -28.48 -8.42
C ALA A 120 -14.13 -29.07 -7.43
N THR A 121 -13.75 -29.30 -6.18
CA THR A 121 -14.55 -30.00 -5.17
C THR A 121 -15.70 -29.12 -4.64
N PRO A 122 -16.99 -29.51 -4.81
CA PRO A 122 -18.14 -28.69 -4.41
C PRO A 122 -18.16 -28.32 -2.91
N GLN A 123 -17.84 -29.27 -2.03
CA GLN A 123 -17.81 -29.08 -0.58
C GLN A 123 -16.73 -28.07 -0.18
N LEU A 124 -15.56 -28.13 -0.82
CA LEU A 124 -14.46 -27.20 -0.55
C LEU A 124 -14.82 -25.78 -1.00
N ARG A 125 -15.45 -25.64 -2.16
CA ARG A 125 -15.99 -24.35 -2.64
C ARG A 125 -16.97 -23.72 -1.67
N HIS A 126 -17.88 -24.52 -1.10
CA HIS A 126 -18.81 -24.02 -0.09
C HIS A 126 -18.07 -23.43 1.12
N VAL A 127 -17.02 -24.10 1.60
CA VAL A 127 -16.16 -23.60 2.68
C VAL A 127 -15.43 -22.33 2.27
N PHE A 128 -14.85 -22.26 1.07
CA PHE A 128 -14.17 -21.06 0.58
C PHE A 128 -15.09 -19.85 0.46
N VAL A 129 -16.31 -20.03 -0.05
CA VAL A 129 -17.33 -18.97 -0.10
C VAL A 129 -17.68 -18.48 1.31
N LYS A 130 -17.84 -19.39 2.28
CA LYS A 130 -18.05 -19.03 3.69
C LYS A 130 -16.89 -18.19 4.23
N HIS A 131 -15.65 -18.57 3.96
CA HIS A 131 -14.47 -17.83 4.42
C HIS A 131 -14.28 -16.48 3.70
N LEU A 132 -14.63 -16.39 2.42
CA LEU A 132 -14.69 -15.13 1.68
C LEU A 132 -15.65 -14.16 2.35
N ASN A 133 -16.88 -14.60 2.65
CA ASN A 133 -17.88 -13.77 3.33
C ASN A 133 -17.42 -13.32 4.72
N ALA A 134 -16.75 -14.20 5.48
CA ALA A 134 -16.14 -13.82 6.75
C ALA A 134 -15.02 -12.77 6.58
N SER A 135 -14.19 -12.91 5.53
CA SER A 135 -13.12 -11.95 5.22
C SER A 135 -13.67 -10.58 4.79
N ILE A 136 -14.79 -10.55 4.04
CA ILE A 136 -15.49 -9.31 3.67
C ILE A 136 -16.00 -8.60 4.93
N LYS A 137 -16.66 -9.32 5.85
CA LYS A 137 -17.12 -8.76 7.13
C LYS A 137 -15.95 -8.22 7.96
N TRP A 138 -14.84 -8.97 8.02
CA TRP A 138 -13.64 -8.53 8.72
C TRP A 138 -13.08 -7.24 8.12
N HIS A 139 -12.95 -7.16 6.79
CA HIS A 139 -12.51 -5.95 6.10
C HIS A 139 -13.40 -4.76 6.44
N GLN A 140 -14.73 -4.92 6.38
CA GLN A 140 -15.68 -3.87 6.72
C GLN A 140 -15.47 -3.33 8.14
N MET A 141 -15.37 -4.22 9.14
CA MET A 141 -15.16 -3.81 10.54
C MET A 141 -13.87 -3.01 10.75
N VAL A 142 -12.78 -3.40 10.06
CA VAL A 142 -11.51 -2.66 10.16
C VAL A 142 -11.60 -1.32 9.43
N PHE A 143 -12.23 -1.30 8.25
CA PHE A 143 -12.44 -0.07 7.48
C PHE A 143 -13.25 0.95 8.27
N GLU A 144 -14.40 0.56 8.83
CA GLU A 144 -15.26 1.43 9.66
C GLU A 144 -14.49 1.99 10.86
N TYR A 145 -13.74 1.14 11.57
CA TYR A 145 -12.89 1.57 12.68
C TYR A 145 -11.88 2.66 12.27
N MET A 146 -11.25 2.50 11.09
CA MET A 146 -10.27 3.45 10.57
C MET A 146 -10.91 4.75 10.08
N GLU A 147 -12.03 4.68 9.37
CA GLU A 147 -12.76 5.83 8.85
C GLU A 147 -13.29 6.71 9.99
N GLU A 148 -13.94 6.12 11.00
CA GLU A 148 -14.44 6.83 12.19
C GLU A 148 -13.35 7.63 12.94
N ARG A 149 -12.09 7.20 12.80
CA ARG A 149 -10.93 7.81 13.47
C ARG A 149 -10.09 8.67 12.53
N GLY A 150 -10.56 8.94 11.31
CA GLY A 150 -9.84 9.71 10.30
C GLY A 150 -8.52 9.07 9.86
N GLN A 151 -8.32 7.78 10.10
CA GLN A 151 -7.13 7.02 9.70
C GLN A 151 -7.21 6.62 8.22
N TYR A 152 -8.42 6.49 7.69
CA TYR A 152 -8.69 6.25 6.28
C TYR A 152 -9.76 7.25 5.85
N PRO A 153 -9.41 8.34 5.14
CA PRO A 153 -10.39 9.32 4.68
C PRO A 153 -10.88 8.96 3.27
N ALA A 154 -11.75 7.96 3.14
CA ALA A 154 -12.07 7.33 1.84
C ALA A 154 -12.62 8.31 0.79
N TYR A 155 -13.32 9.36 1.23
CA TYR A 155 -13.93 10.37 0.35
C TYR A 155 -13.04 11.60 0.11
N ASN A 156 -11.88 11.69 0.75
CA ASN A 156 -10.93 12.79 0.56
C ASN A 156 -9.60 12.25 0.04
N LEU A 157 -9.49 12.14 -1.28
CA LEU A 157 -8.29 11.60 -1.94
C LEU A 157 -7.02 12.41 -1.60
N SER A 158 -7.13 13.74 -1.49
CA SER A 158 -5.98 14.58 -1.14
C SER A 158 -5.42 14.17 0.22
N GLU A 159 -6.29 14.01 1.22
CA GLU A 159 -5.92 13.58 2.56
C GLU A 159 -5.45 12.12 2.61
N LEU A 160 -6.03 11.24 1.80
CA LEU A 160 -5.61 9.85 1.68
C LEU A 160 -4.15 9.76 1.19
N LEU A 161 -3.82 10.49 0.12
CA LEU A 161 -2.47 10.51 -0.44
C LEU A 161 -1.47 11.19 0.50
N LYS A 162 -1.87 12.26 1.21
CA LYS A 162 -1.06 12.87 2.28
C LYS A 162 -0.73 11.85 3.38
N ASN A 163 -1.71 11.05 3.78
CA ASN A 163 -1.51 10.00 4.78
C ASN A 163 -0.49 8.97 4.32
N ASP A 164 -0.51 8.57 3.05
CA ASP A 164 0.47 7.62 2.51
C ASP A 164 1.90 8.16 2.57
N VAL A 165 2.10 9.40 2.11
CA VAL A 165 3.41 10.06 2.14
C VAL A 165 3.93 10.14 3.58
N ARG A 166 3.09 10.57 4.52
CA ARG A 166 3.46 10.67 5.93
C ARG A 166 3.80 9.31 6.53
N ASN A 167 2.96 8.30 6.30
CA ASN A 167 3.17 6.95 6.84
C ASN A 167 4.44 6.32 6.26
N ALA A 168 4.72 6.50 4.97
CA ALA A 168 5.95 6.04 4.33
C ALA A 168 7.19 6.76 4.89
N ARG A 169 7.17 8.09 5.01
CA ARG A 169 8.27 8.86 5.63
C ARG A 169 8.53 8.40 7.07
N LYS A 170 7.47 8.18 7.86
CA LYS A 170 7.57 7.66 9.23
C LYS A 170 8.14 6.23 9.27
N ALA A 171 7.70 5.34 8.37
CA ALA A 171 8.20 3.98 8.27
C ALA A 171 9.69 3.94 7.91
N ILE A 172 10.15 4.82 7.00
CA ILE A 172 11.56 4.97 6.63
C ILE A 172 12.37 5.51 7.83
N ALA A 173 11.86 6.52 8.54
CA ALA A 173 12.57 7.15 9.65
C ALA A 173 12.65 6.28 10.91
N MET A 174 11.73 5.31 11.08
CA MET A 174 11.74 4.39 12.22
C MET A 174 13.03 3.56 12.24
N LYS A 175 13.70 3.49 13.39
CA LYS A 175 14.90 2.68 13.61
C LYS A 175 14.57 1.33 14.22
#